data_AF-V9DD33-F1
#
_entry.id   AF-V9DD33-F1
#
_cell.length_a   1.000
_cell.length_b   1.000
_cell.length_c   1.000
_cell.angle_alpha   90.00
_cell.angle_beta   90.00
_cell.angle_gamma   90.00
#
_symmetry.space_group_name_H-M   'P 1'
#
loop_
_entity.id
_entity.type
_entity.pdbx_description
1 polymer ?
#
loop_
_entity_poly.entity_id
_entity_poly.type
_entity_poly.pdbx_seq_one_letter_code
_entity_poly.pdbx_strand_id
1 'polypeptide(L)'
;MAANGEVKTGASRFDPNFTQNVINAMGPKTSPRMREVMTSLTRHLHDFAREVELTVDEWTEGVALLNWAGQMSNERRNEGQLVCDIVGLETLVDEITYKKASEATDLATQSAILGPFFQTDHKIRKKGESVVEKLPEDAQVAYIYGQVVDATSKKPIANASIDIWEASTNGLYEQQDEDQPKSNLCGKFYTDENGEYAFYCLRPTPYPIPYDGPAGKLLQLLDRHPYRPAHIHFIVLAEGYKPITTQIFDKSSKYLDDDSVFAVKDSLVVEFLPREGDEKAKNQLKYNIHMAPLTSQGESGEGLVTTGMGRGF
;
A
#
# COMPACT_ATOMS: atom_id res chain seq x y z
N MET A 1 -32.13 -45.29 4.70
CA MET A 1 -32.55 -44.74 5.99
C MET A 1 -31.50 -45.11 7.03
N ALA A 2 -30.73 -44.13 7.48
CA ALA A 2 -30.01 -44.12 8.75
C ALA A 2 -29.89 -42.65 9.15
N ALA A 3 -30.25 -42.38 10.40
CA ALA A 3 -30.78 -41.11 10.87
C ALA A 3 -29.73 -40.02 11.07
N ASN A 4 -30.22 -38.78 10.99
CA ASN A 4 -29.57 -37.52 11.34
C ASN A 4 -28.78 -37.63 12.66
N GLY A 5 -27.49 -37.30 12.60
CA GLY A 5 -26.70 -37.01 13.79
C GLY A 5 -27.26 -35.77 14.48
N GLU A 6 -27.66 -35.94 15.73
CA GLU A 6 -28.11 -34.89 16.62
C GLU A 6 -27.06 -33.77 16.71
N VAL A 7 -27.43 -32.56 16.30
CA VAL A 7 -26.70 -31.35 16.67
C VAL A 7 -26.91 -31.15 18.15
N LYS A 8 -25.89 -31.44 18.97
CA LYS A 8 -25.88 -31.06 20.38
C LYS A 8 -25.88 -29.53 20.47
N THR A 9 -27.04 -28.94 20.70
CA THR A 9 -27.21 -27.56 21.14
C THR A 9 -26.74 -27.45 22.59
N GLY A 10 -25.43 -27.39 22.80
CA GLY A 10 -24.88 -26.96 24.08
C GLY A 10 -25.21 -25.48 24.31
N ALA A 11 -25.59 -25.12 25.53
CA ALA A 11 -25.72 -23.72 25.91
C ALA A 11 -24.40 -22.99 25.65
N SER A 12 -24.46 -21.79 25.06
CA SER A 12 -23.27 -20.96 24.84
C SER A 12 -22.56 -20.73 26.18
N ARG A 13 -21.23 -20.94 26.21
CA ARG A 13 -20.38 -20.72 27.40
C ARG A 13 -20.41 -19.27 27.88
N PHE A 14 -20.60 -18.34 26.96
CA PHE A 14 -20.70 -16.89 27.19
C PHE A 14 -22.07 -16.37 26.78
N ASP A 15 -22.45 -15.17 27.21
CA ASP A 15 -23.74 -14.56 26.84
C ASP A 15 -23.89 -14.47 25.31
N PRO A 16 -24.83 -15.23 24.71
CA PRO A 16 -25.00 -15.23 23.26
C PRO A 16 -25.61 -13.93 22.73
N ASN A 17 -26.18 -13.07 23.59
CA ASN A 17 -26.88 -11.85 23.19
C ASN A 17 -26.00 -10.60 23.26
N PHE A 18 -24.86 -10.64 23.96
CA PHE A 18 -24.03 -9.47 24.22
C PHE A 18 -23.64 -8.71 22.94
N THR A 19 -23.09 -9.43 21.94
CA THR A 19 -22.68 -8.82 20.66
C THR A 19 -23.84 -8.15 19.93
N GLN A 20 -25.01 -8.79 19.91
CA GLN A 20 -26.18 -8.20 19.26
C GLN A 20 -26.66 -6.95 20.01
N ASN A 21 -26.58 -6.93 21.34
CA ASN A 21 -26.89 -5.75 22.13
C ASN A 21 -25.97 -4.56 21.79
N VAL A 22 -24.66 -4.81 21.61
CA VAL A 22 -23.72 -3.75 21.18
C VAL A 22 -24.03 -3.25 19.77
N ILE A 23 -24.34 -4.14 18.83
CA ILE A 23 -24.75 -3.77 17.46
C ILE A 23 -26.04 -2.94 17.49
N ASN A 24 -27.02 -3.35 18.29
CA ASN A 24 -28.31 -2.65 18.44
C ASN A 24 -28.18 -1.26 19.07
N ALA A 25 -27.07 -0.97 19.76
CA ALA A 25 -26.82 0.35 20.35
C ALA A 25 -26.52 1.44 19.29
N MET A 26 -26.29 1.07 18.02
CA MET A 26 -26.11 2.04 16.93
C MET A 26 -27.38 2.86 16.67
N GLY A 27 -27.32 4.15 17.00
CA GLY A 27 -28.44 5.08 16.89
C GLY A 27 -29.00 5.27 15.46
N PRO A 28 -30.18 5.88 15.31
CA PRO A 28 -30.89 5.98 14.02
C PRO A 28 -30.20 6.86 12.98
N LYS A 29 -29.25 7.71 13.38
CA LYS A 29 -28.51 8.62 12.48
C LYS A 29 -27.30 7.96 11.80
N THR A 30 -26.93 6.73 12.17
CA THR A 30 -25.82 6.01 11.53
C THR A 30 -26.17 5.72 10.07
N SER A 31 -25.32 6.16 9.14
CA SER A 31 -25.52 5.92 7.69
C SER A 31 -25.57 4.42 7.37
N PRO A 32 -26.24 4.01 6.28
CA PRO A 32 -26.29 2.59 5.89
C PRO A 32 -24.92 1.95 5.79
N ARG A 33 -23.94 2.62 5.15
CA ARG A 33 -22.58 2.10 5.00
C ARG A 33 -21.84 1.99 6.33
N MET A 34 -21.94 2.99 7.21
CA MET A 34 -21.30 2.93 8.53
C MET A 34 -21.90 1.81 9.37
N ARG A 35 -23.23 1.63 9.30
CA ARG A 35 -23.92 0.55 10.02
C ARG A 35 -23.44 -0.81 9.53
N GLU A 36 -23.30 -1.01 8.23
CA GLU A 36 -22.78 -2.25 7.65
C GLU A 36 -21.36 -2.55 8.15
N VAL A 37 -20.44 -1.58 8.01
CA VAL A 37 -19.03 -1.72 8.41
C VAL A 37 -18.91 -2.02 9.91
N MET A 38 -19.56 -1.21 10.76
CA MET A 38 -19.45 -1.35 12.21
C MET A 38 -20.18 -2.58 12.75
N THR A 39 -21.28 -3.02 12.12
CA THR A 39 -21.91 -4.31 12.44
C THR A 39 -20.92 -5.45 12.24
N SER A 40 -20.25 -5.47 11.09
CA SER A 40 -19.30 -6.53 10.76
C SER A 40 -18.09 -6.51 11.70
N LEU A 41 -17.47 -5.32 11.88
CA LEU A 41 -16.32 -5.15 12.75
C LEU A 41 -16.61 -5.59 14.19
N THR A 42 -17.72 -5.11 14.77
CA THR A 42 -18.10 -5.43 16.16
C THR A 42 -18.27 -6.94 16.35
N ARG A 43 -18.93 -7.59 15.40
CA ARG A 43 -19.13 -9.05 15.42
C ARG A 43 -17.80 -9.80 15.38
N HIS A 44 -16.96 -9.51 14.40
CA HIS A 44 -15.67 -10.20 14.25
C HIS A 44 -14.71 -9.94 15.41
N LEU A 45 -14.68 -8.72 15.97
CA LEU A 45 -13.89 -8.41 17.17
C LEU A 45 -14.36 -9.20 18.39
N HIS A 46 -15.67 -9.28 18.63
CA HIS A 46 -16.21 -10.06 19.75
C HIS A 46 -16.05 -11.56 19.56
N ASP A 47 -16.13 -12.05 18.31
CA ASP A 47 -15.89 -13.45 17.99
C ASP A 47 -14.41 -13.80 18.21
N PHE A 48 -13.47 -12.96 17.76
CA PHE A 48 -12.04 -13.09 18.07
C PHE A 48 -11.78 -13.17 19.58
N ALA A 49 -12.33 -12.23 20.35
CA ALA A 49 -12.12 -12.20 21.80
C ALA A 49 -12.67 -13.46 22.49
N ARG A 50 -13.80 -14.01 22.02
CA ARG A 50 -14.36 -15.27 22.53
C ARG A 50 -13.57 -16.50 22.07
N GLU A 51 -13.07 -16.49 20.85
CA GLU A 51 -12.29 -17.59 20.26
C GLU A 51 -11.00 -17.83 21.03
N VAL A 52 -10.28 -16.75 21.37
CA VAL A 52 -9.00 -16.84 22.10
C VAL A 52 -9.17 -16.73 23.62
N GLU A 53 -10.42 -16.57 24.10
CA GLU A 53 -10.73 -16.27 25.51
C GLU A 53 -9.86 -15.14 26.09
N LEU A 54 -9.80 -14.03 25.34
CA LEU A 54 -8.89 -12.91 25.58
C LEU A 54 -8.93 -12.45 27.03
N THR A 55 -7.76 -12.41 27.67
CA THR A 55 -7.64 -11.97 29.07
C THR A 55 -7.64 -10.46 29.18
N VAL A 56 -7.90 -9.95 30.40
CA VAL A 56 -7.84 -8.51 30.69
C VAL A 56 -6.44 -7.96 30.48
N ASP A 57 -5.40 -8.72 30.83
CA ASP A 57 -4.01 -8.31 30.69
C ASP A 57 -3.63 -8.22 29.20
N GLU A 58 -3.95 -9.24 28.39
CA GLU A 58 -3.72 -9.21 26.93
C GLU A 58 -4.49 -8.07 26.24
N TRP A 59 -5.75 -7.83 26.65
CA TRP A 59 -6.53 -6.70 26.15
C TRP A 59 -5.87 -5.36 26.51
N THR A 60 -5.35 -5.23 27.73
CA THR A 60 -4.66 -4.01 28.19
C THR A 60 -3.38 -3.74 27.39
N GLU A 61 -2.60 -4.78 27.07
CA GLU A 61 -1.44 -4.67 26.19
C GLU A 61 -1.84 -4.26 24.76
N GLY A 62 -2.93 -4.81 24.22
CA GLY A 62 -3.46 -4.39 22.92
C GLY A 62 -3.87 -2.91 22.89
N VAL A 63 -4.52 -2.41 23.94
CA VAL A 63 -4.87 -0.99 24.09
C VAL A 63 -3.60 -0.13 24.21
N ALA A 64 -2.60 -0.58 24.96
CA ALA A 64 -1.33 0.13 25.09
C ALA A 64 -0.61 0.27 23.75
N LEU A 65 -0.61 -0.79 22.92
CA LEU A 65 -0.03 -0.77 21.58
C LEU A 65 -0.73 0.26 20.67
N LEU A 66 -2.07 0.28 20.66
CA LEU A 66 -2.85 1.26 19.86
C LEU A 66 -2.56 2.70 20.30
N ASN A 67 -2.51 2.94 21.62
CA ASN A 67 -2.20 4.27 22.17
C ASN A 67 -0.77 4.71 21.81
N TRP A 68 0.21 3.81 21.90
CA TRP A 68 1.59 4.09 21.54
C TRP A 68 1.70 4.44 20.04
N ALA A 69 1.03 3.67 19.17
CA ALA A 69 0.99 3.97 17.73
C ALA A 69 0.42 5.36 17.46
N GLY A 70 -0.66 5.73 18.14
CA GLY A 70 -1.24 7.08 18.04
C GLY A 70 -0.27 8.18 18.51
N GLN A 71 0.41 8.00 19.65
CA GLN A 71 1.33 9.00 20.22
C GLN A 71 2.61 9.18 19.40
N MET A 72 3.10 8.11 18.77
CA MET A 72 4.31 8.14 17.95
C MET A 72 4.05 8.69 16.55
N SER A 73 2.80 8.64 16.09
CA SER A 73 2.41 9.12 14.77
C SER A 73 2.47 10.65 14.68
N ASN A 74 3.02 11.16 13.58
CA ASN A 74 3.13 12.58 13.23
C ASN A 74 3.11 12.74 11.69
N GLU A 75 3.32 13.96 11.19
CA GLU A 75 3.25 14.28 9.75
C GLU A 75 4.27 13.50 8.88
N ARG A 76 5.35 12.97 9.46
CA ARG A 76 6.42 12.24 8.75
C ARG A 76 6.43 10.74 9.01
N ARG A 77 5.68 10.27 10.02
CA ARG A 77 5.68 8.87 10.46
C ARG A 77 4.29 8.48 10.95
N ASN A 78 3.69 7.46 10.35
CA ASN A 78 2.37 6.96 10.74
C ASN A 78 2.47 5.51 11.26
N GLU A 79 2.63 5.35 12.56
CA GLU A 79 2.72 4.04 13.21
C GLU A 79 1.36 3.32 13.26
N GLY A 80 0.25 4.06 13.28
CA GLY A 80 -1.08 3.45 13.20
C GLY A 80 -1.28 2.71 11.87
N GLN A 81 -0.84 3.33 10.76
CA GLN A 81 -0.80 2.67 9.46
C GLN A 81 0.19 1.50 9.48
N LEU A 82 1.42 1.68 9.96
CA LEU A 82 2.43 0.62 9.94
C LEU A 82 1.99 -0.64 10.71
N VAL A 83 1.24 -0.49 11.82
CA VAL A 83 0.63 -1.61 12.54
C VAL A 83 -0.39 -2.35 11.66
N CYS A 84 -1.23 -1.62 10.90
CA CYS A 84 -2.15 -2.22 9.91
C CYS A 84 -1.40 -2.97 8.80
N ASP A 85 -0.27 -2.42 8.34
CA ASP A 85 0.52 -2.99 7.25
C ASP A 85 1.11 -4.35 7.66
N ILE A 86 1.71 -4.42 8.85
CA ILE A 86 2.36 -5.65 9.32
C ILE A 86 1.36 -6.75 9.68
N VAL A 87 0.09 -6.44 9.94
CA VAL A 87 -0.96 -7.47 10.10
C VAL A 87 -1.66 -7.79 8.77
N GLY A 88 -1.20 -7.18 7.66
CA GLY A 88 -1.67 -7.45 6.30
C GLY A 88 -2.99 -6.76 5.93
N LEU A 89 -3.50 -5.83 6.75
CA LEU A 89 -4.80 -5.22 6.52
C LEU A 89 -4.78 -4.26 5.32
N GLU A 90 -3.75 -3.41 5.16
CA GLU A 90 -3.68 -2.48 4.01
C GLU A 90 -3.63 -3.27 2.69
N THR A 91 -2.78 -4.30 2.62
CA THR A 91 -2.67 -5.19 1.46
C THR A 91 -4.00 -5.89 1.13
N LEU A 92 -4.72 -6.39 2.14
CA LEU A 92 -6.03 -7.01 1.91
C LEU A 92 -7.08 -6.00 1.41
N VAL A 93 -7.09 -4.79 1.96
CA VAL A 93 -7.99 -3.71 1.50
C VAL A 93 -7.67 -3.31 0.06
N ASP A 94 -6.40 -3.25 -0.29
CA ASP A 94 -5.93 -3.00 -1.66
C ASP A 94 -6.37 -4.14 -2.60
N GLU A 95 -6.22 -5.41 -2.21
CA GLU A 95 -6.68 -6.56 -3.00
C GLU A 95 -8.19 -6.50 -3.26
N ILE A 96 -9.01 -6.22 -2.24
CA ILE A 96 -10.46 -6.07 -2.38
C ILE A 96 -10.79 -4.95 -3.36
N THR A 97 -10.10 -3.82 -3.24
CA THR A 97 -10.30 -2.64 -4.11
C THR A 97 -9.93 -2.98 -5.55
N TYR A 98 -8.80 -3.64 -5.76
CA TYR A 98 -8.36 -4.08 -7.08
C TYR A 98 -9.34 -5.09 -7.68
N LYS A 99 -9.75 -6.13 -6.94
CA LYS A 99 -10.68 -7.15 -7.44
C LYS A 99 -12.02 -6.56 -7.86
N LYS A 100 -12.60 -5.67 -7.04
CA LYS A 100 -13.82 -4.94 -7.39
C LYS A 100 -13.66 -4.10 -8.66
N ALA A 101 -12.46 -3.56 -8.90
CA ALA A 101 -12.16 -2.81 -10.12
C ALA A 101 -11.90 -3.72 -11.33
N SER A 102 -11.26 -4.89 -11.14
CA SER A 102 -10.86 -5.81 -12.21
C SER A 102 -11.97 -6.76 -12.65
N GLU A 103 -12.93 -7.10 -11.78
CA GLU A 103 -14.14 -7.84 -12.15
C GLU A 103 -14.97 -7.12 -13.23
N ALA A 104 -14.70 -5.83 -13.47
CA ALA A 104 -15.33 -5.02 -14.51
C ALA A 104 -14.61 -5.01 -15.88
N THR A 105 -13.30 -5.31 -15.97
CA THR A 105 -12.52 -5.31 -17.25
C THR A 105 -11.11 -5.91 -17.09
N ASP A 106 -10.61 -6.56 -18.15
CA ASP A 106 -9.26 -7.14 -18.26
C ASP A 106 -8.09 -6.12 -18.18
N LEU A 107 -6.98 -6.52 -17.53
CA LEU A 107 -5.58 -6.07 -17.74
C LEU A 107 -5.14 -4.66 -17.27
N ALA A 108 -5.76 -4.04 -16.26
CA ALA A 108 -5.17 -2.87 -15.61
C ALA A 108 -3.98 -3.26 -14.71
N THR A 109 -2.96 -2.38 -14.62
CA THR A 109 -1.81 -2.57 -13.72
C THR A 109 -2.32 -2.74 -12.29
N GLN A 110 -1.80 -3.75 -11.58
CA GLN A 110 -2.19 -4.02 -10.21
C GLN A 110 -1.83 -2.85 -9.30
N SER A 111 -2.76 -2.46 -8.42
CA SER A 111 -2.45 -1.54 -7.35
C SER A 111 -1.59 -2.23 -6.29
N ALA A 112 -0.94 -1.43 -5.44
CA ALA A 112 -0.27 -1.88 -4.23
C ALA A 112 -0.43 -0.78 -3.16
N ILE A 113 -0.11 -1.14 -1.91
CA ILE A 113 -0.19 -0.23 -0.76
C ILE A 113 0.60 1.08 -1.01
N LEU A 114 0.14 2.19 -0.44
CA LEU A 114 0.84 3.47 -0.58
C LEU A 114 2.14 3.47 0.24
N GLY A 115 2.07 2.89 1.43
CA GLY A 115 3.09 3.04 2.46
C GLY A 115 3.09 4.45 3.08
N PRO A 116 3.85 4.65 4.17
CA PRO A 116 3.76 5.87 4.99
C PRO A 116 4.61 7.05 4.48
N PHE A 117 5.29 6.93 3.33
CA PHE A 117 6.38 7.84 2.94
C PHE A 117 6.13 8.67 1.69
N PHE A 118 4.89 8.69 1.19
CA PHE A 118 4.51 9.56 0.08
C PHE A 118 4.42 11.04 0.51
N GLN A 119 4.94 11.94 -0.32
CA GLN A 119 4.82 13.39 -0.16
C GLN A 119 4.13 14.01 -1.39
N THR A 120 3.39 15.10 -1.20
CA THR A 120 2.59 15.73 -2.27
C THR A 120 3.33 16.83 -3.04
N ASP A 121 4.49 17.29 -2.58
CA ASP A 121 5.24 18.42 -3.14
C ASP A 121 6.44 18.00 -4.00
N HIS A 122 6.42 16.79 -4.58
CA HIS A 122 7.48 16.30 -5.46
C HIS A 122 7.76 17.25 -6.63
N LYS A 123 9.05 17.45 -6.93
CA LYS A 123 9.52 18.29 -8.03
C LYS A 123 9.06 17.73 -9.38
N ILE A 124 8.44 18.58 -10.20
CA ILE A 124 8.13 18.26 -11.60
C ILE A 124 9.43 18.26 -12.41
N ARG A 125 9.66 17.18 -13.16
CA ARG A 125 10.88 16.90 -13.93
C ARG A 125 10.53 16.59 -15.39
N LYS A 126 11.48 16.81 -16.30
CA LYS A 126 11.33 16.50 -17.73
C LYS A 126 11.59 15.01 -18.00
N LYS A 127 11.00 14.48 -19.08
CA LYS A 127 11.27 13.11 -19.55
C LYS A 127 12.78 12.87 -19.69
N GLY A 128 13.28 11.83 -19.04
CA GLY A 128 14.69 11.44 -19.03
C GLY A 128 15.56 12.18 -18.02
N GLU A 129 15.00 13.03 -17.15
CA GLU A 129 15.76 13.59 -16.02
C GLU A 129 15.96 12.57 -14.90
N SER A 130 16.95 12.84 -14.04
CA SER A 130 17.25 12.02 -12.86
C SER A 130 16.43 12.47 -11.65
N VAL A 131 15.94 11.51 -10.86
CA VAL A 131 15.50 11.76 -9.48
C VAL A 131 16.63 11.62 -8.46
N VAL A 132 17.78 11.07 -8.86
CA VAL A 132 18.98 10.99 -8.03
C VAL A 132 19.64 12.37 -7.97
N GLU A 133 19.50 13.07 -6.84
CA GLU A 133 20.16 14.35 -6.56
C GLU A 133 21.50 14.14 -5.82
N LYS A 134 21.59 13.08 -5.01
CA LYS A 134 22.82 12.60 -4.37
C LYS A 134 23.00 11.12 -4.69
N LEU A 135 24.14 10.75 -5.25
CA LEU A 135 24.47 9.36 -5.59
C LEU A 135 25.32 8.72 -4.47
N PRO A 136 24.78 7.73 -3.71
CA PRO A 136 25.59 6.95 -2.78
C PRO A 136 26.68 6.13 -3.51
N GLU A 137 27.79 5.86 -2.82
CA GLU A 137 28.94 5.15 -3.41
C GLU A 137 28.63 3.70 -3.84
N ASP A 138 27.74 3.03 -3.10
CA ASP A 138 27.29 1.66 -3.34
C ASP A 138 26.07 1.56 -4.27
N ALA A 139 25.56 2.70 -4.75
CA ALA A 139 24.36 2.75 -5.54
C ALA A 139 24.57 2.29 -6.99
N GLN A 140 23.54 1.65 -7.53
CA GLN A 140 23.45 1.36 -8.96
C GLN A 140 22.36 2.23 -9.56
N VAL A 141 22.66 2.98 -10.62
CA VAL A 141 21.66 3.77 -11.34
C VAL A 141 20.94 2.90 -12.37
N ALA A 142 19.62 3.07 -12.45
CA ALA A 142 18.76 2.45 -13.44
C ALA A 142 18.02 3.51 -14.27
N TYR A 143 17.82 3.21 -15.55
CA TYR A 143 16.97 3.99 -16.45
C TYR A 143 15.62 3.29 -16.61
N ILE A 144 14.56 3.89 -16.08
CA ILE A 144 13.19 3.39 -16.22
C ILE A 144 12.49 4.14 -17.33
N TYR A 145 11.79 3.42 -18.19
CA TYR A 145 11.01 4.00 -19.28
C TYR A 145 9.80 3.14 -19.63
N GLY A 146 8.80 3.73 -20.28
CA GLY A 146 7.65 2.99 -20.75
C GLY A 146 6.54 3.89 -21.27
N GLN A 147 5.35 3.32 -21.38
CA GLN A 147 4.14 4.03 -21.80
C GLN A 147 3.02 3.88 -20.77
N VAL A 148 2.26 4.94 -20.58
CA VAL A 148 0.94 4.87 -19.94
C VAL A 148 -0.10 4.69 -21.04
N VAL A 149 -0.91 3.65 -20.92
CA VAL A 149 -1.92 3.29 -21.93
C VAL A 149 -3.26 2.96 -21.28
N ASP A 150 -4.33 3.14 -22.04
CA ASP A 150 -5.66 2.68 -21.68
C ASP A 150 -5.68 1.15 -21.60
N ALA A 151 -6.14 0.61 -20.47
CA ALA A 151 -6.20 -0.84 -20.23
C ALA A 151 -7.14 -1.55 -21.23
N THR A 152 -8.18 -0.89 -21.70
CA THR A 152 -9.17 -1.43 -22.64
C THR A 152 -8.77 -1.16 -24.08
N SER A 153 -8.60 0.11 -24.45
CA SER A 153 -8.36 0.48 -25.86
C SER A 153 -6.90 0.30 -26.31
N LYS A 154 -5.98 0.11 -25.36
CA LYS A 154 -4.52 0.03 -25.56
C LYS A 154 -3.92 1.27 -26.22
N LYS A 155 -4.67 2.37 -26.29
CA LYS A 155 -4.17 3.65 -26.82
C LYS A 155 -3.29 4.36 -25.78
N PRO A 156 -2.27 5.11 -26.21
CA PRO A 156 -1.45 5.90 -25.31
C PRO A 156 -2.26 7.00 -24.61
N ILE A 157 -1.89 7.30 -23.37
CA ILE A 157 -2.49 8.35 -22.55
C ILE A 157 -1.45 9.47 -22.39
N ALA A 158 -1.65 10.57 -23.11
CA ALA A 158 -0.84 11.77 -22.99
C ALA A 158 -1.20 12.56 -21.72
N ASN A 159 -0.24 13.33 -21.20
CA ASN A 159 -0.41 14.18 -20.03
C ASN A 159 -0.86 13.44 -18.75
N ALA A 160 -0.62 12.13 -18.66
CA ALA A 160 -0.74 11.38 -17.42
C ALA A 160 0.40 11.78 -16.49
N SER A 161 0.11 12.08 -15.23
CA SER A 161 1.14 12.38 -14.24
C SER A 161 1.62 11.11 -13.57
N ILE A 162 2.94 10.98 -13.41
CA ILE A 162 3.61 9.84 -12.78
C ILE A 162 4.50 10.38 -11.66
N ASP A 163 4.06 10.19 -10.44
CA ASP A 163 4.82 10.45 -9.22
C ASP A 163 5.57 9.19 -8.84
N ILE A 164 6.88 9.31 -8.59
CA ILE A 164 7.73 8.19 -8.15
C ILE A 164 8.52 8.59 -6.91
N TRP A 165 8.76 7.62 -6.04
CA TRP A 165 9.64 7.76 -4.89
C TRP A 165 10.25 6.41 -4.50
N GLU A 166 11.46 6.43 -3.97
CA GLU A 166 12.19 5.24 -3.50
C GLU A 166 13.12 5.59 -2.33
N ALA A 167 13.56 4.55 -1.60
CA ALA A 167 14.57 4.69 -0.57
C ALA A 167 15.99 4.76 -1.18
N SER A 168 16.90 5.41 -0.48
CA SER A 168 18.33 5.35 -0.78
C SER A 168 18.93 3.99 -0.39
N THR A 169 20.22 3.75 -0.69
CA THR A 169 20.91 2.48 -0.37
C THR A 169 21.04 2.20 1.12
N ASN A 170 20.91 3.23 1.97
CA ASN A 170 20.82 3.08 3.43
C ASN A 170 19.41 2.68 3.91
N GLY A 171 18.45 2.52 3.00
CA GLY A 171 17.08 2.12 3.31
C GLY A 171 16.17 3.24 3.83
N LEU A 172 16.60 4.49 3.74
CA LEU A 172 15.83 5.65 4.19
C LEU A 172 15.30 6.47 3.01
N TYR A 173 14.06 6.93 3.14
CA TYR A 173 13.49 7.98 2.28
C TYR A 173 14.01 9.35 2.71
N GLU A 174 13.99 10.32 1.79
CA GLU A 174 14.43 11.70 2.03
C GLU A 174 13.91 12.29 3.35
N GLN A 175 12.62 12.14 3.66
CA GLN A 175 12.02 12.71 4.87
C GLN A 175 12.50 12.07 6.19
N GLN A 176 13.19 10.94 6.13
CA GLN A 176 13.76 10.24 7.26
C GLN A 176 15.26 10.53 7.44
N ASP A 177 15.90 11.13 6.45
CA ASP A 177 17.36 11.21 6.34
C ASP A 177 17.82 12.65 6.07
N GLU A 178 18.32 13.31 7.12
CA GLU A 178 18.81 14.69 7.03
C GLU A 178 20.02 14.84 6.09
N ASP A 179 20.71 13.76 5.76
CA ASP A 179 21.85 13.77 4.83
C ASP A 179 21.42 13.71 3.35
N GLN A 180 20.13 13.47 3.07
CA GLN A 180 19.58 13.52 1.73
C GLN A 180 19.14 14.95 1.35
N PRO A 181 19.50 15.44 0.15
CA PRO A 181 19.06 16.75 -0.29
C PRO A 181 17.55 16.76 -0.55
N LYS A 182 16.94 17.95 -0.52
CA LYS A 182 15.53 18.10 -0.83
C LYS A 182 15.20 17.55 -2.23
N SER A 183 14.10 16.82 -2.36
CA SER A 183 13.63 16.16 -3.57
C SER A 183 14.55 15.06 -4.12
N ASN A 184 15.33 14.41 -3.26
CA ASN A 184 16.16 13.25 -3.63
C ASN A 184 15.30 12.00 -3.79
N LEU A 185 15.58 11.21 -4.84
CA LEU A 185 14.93 9.92 -5.10
C LEU A 185 13.39 10.00 -5.21
N CYS A 186 12.87 11.19 -5.48
CA CYS A 186 11.46 11.44 -5.77
C CYS A 186 11.29 12.42 -6.94
N GLY A 187 10.16 12.33 -7.61
CA GLY A 187 9.87 13.23 -8.73
C GLY A 187 8.53 12.96 -9.39
N LYS A 188 8.02 13.99 -10.06
CA LYS A 188 6.80 13.95 -10.85
C LYS A 188 7.09 14.18 -12.33
N PHE A 189 6.59 13.30 -13.18
CA PHE A 189 6.75 13.35 -14.63
C PHE A 189 5.38 13.41 -15.30
N TYR A 190 5.35 13.88 -16.56
CA TYR A 190 4.16 13.85 -17.40
C TYR A 190 4.46 13.09 -18.68
N THR A 191 3.53 12.26 -19.12
CA THR A 191 3.66 11.55 -20.39
C THR A 191 3.54 12.51 -21.58
N ASP A 192 4.28 12.21 -22.65
CA ASP A 192 4.19 12.96 -23.92
C ASP A 192 2.98 12.55 -24.77
N GLU A 193 2.88 13.07 -26.01
CA GLU A 193 1.77 12.74 -26.92
C GLU A 193 1.64 11.23 -27.25
N ASN A 194 2.71 10.46 -27.08
CA ASN A 194 2.74 9.01 -27.30
C ASN A 194 2.56 8.23 -25.99
N GLY A 195 2.21 8.91 -24.90
CA GLY A 195 2.05 8.30 -23.58
C GLY A 195 3.37 7.90 -22.94
N GLU A 196 4.52 8.35 -23.46
CA GLU A 196 5.82 7.89 -23.00
C GLU A 196 6.32 8.67 -21.79
N TYR A 197 6.99 7.95 -20.89
CA TYR A 197 7.74 8.52 -19.78
C TYR A 197 9.11 7.84 -19.66
N ALA A 198 10.05 8.54 -19.02
CA ALA A 198 11.34 7.99 -18.66
C ALA A 198 12.01 8.82 -17.57
N PHE A 199 12.87 8.18 -16.76
CA PHE A 199 13.67 8.84 -15.75
C PHE A 199 14.87 7.97 -15.31
N TYR A 200 15.89 8.61 -14.74
CA TYR A 200 16.96 7.91 -14.02
C TYR A 200 16.64 7.87 -12.53
N CYS A 201 16.89 6.72 -11.92
CA CYS A 201 16.63 6.43 -10.51
C CYS A 201 17.73 5.48 -10.00
N LEU A 202 17.67 5.08 -8.74
CA LEU A 202 18.46 3.95 -8.28
C LEU A 202 17.77 2.64 -8.66
N ARG A 203 18.56 1.59 -8.87
CA ARG A 203 18.06 0.24 -8.77
C ARG A 203 17.79 0.01 -7.28
N PRO A 204 16.55 -0.31 -6.87
CA PRO A 204 16.19 -0.30 -5.47
C PRO A 204 16.94 -1.38 -4.71
N THR A 205 17.08 -1.18 -3.39
CA THR A 205 17.66 -2.17 -2.48
C THR A 205 16.65 -2.55 -1.39
N PRO A 206 16.71 -3.76 -0.82
CA PRO A 206 15.82 -4.13 0.27
C PRO A 206 16.15 -3.32 1.53
N TYR A 207 15.13 -2.93 2.29
CA TYR A 207 15.32 -2.13 3.50
C TYR A 207 14.35 -2.55 4.61
N PRO A 208 14.73 -2.36 5.89
CA PRO A 208 13.82 -2.60 7.00
C PRO A 208 12.82 -1.45 7.16
N ILE A 209 11.56 -1.76 7.46
CA ILE A 209 10.62 -0.77 8.01
C ILE A 209 11.12 -0.29 9.39
N PRO A 210 10.63 0.86 9.89
CA PRO A 210 10.92 1.30 11.25
C PRO A 210 10.64 0.20 12.29
N TYR A 211 11.67 -0.16 13.07
CA TYR A 211 11.65 -1.31 13.98
C TYR A 211 11.76 -0.94 15.47
N ASP A 212 11.72 0.35 15.76
CA ASP A 212 11.82 1.00 17.07
C ASP A 212 10.44 1.35 17.67
N GLY A 213 9.37 1.19 16.91
CA GLY A 213 7.99 1.54 17.28
C GLY A 213 7.10 0.35 17.63
N PRO A 214 5.79 0.57 17.85
CA PRO A 214 4.82 -0.48 18.16
C PRO A 214 4.73 -1.54 17.06
N ALA A 215 4.82 -1.17 15.78
CA ALA A 215 4.84 -2.15 14.70
C ALA A 215 6.09 -3.04 14.77
N GLY A 216 7.27 -2.45 14.99
CA GLY A 216 8.51 -3.18 15.21
C GLY A 216 8.42 -4.12 16.42
N LYS A 217 7.84 -3.66 17.53
CA LYS A 217 7.62 -4.50 18.71
C LYS A 217 6.70 -5.68 18.43
N LEU A 218 5.63 -5.46 17.67
CA LEU A 218 4.71 -6.55 17.30
C LEU A 218 5.40 -7.58 16.38
N LEU A 219 6.19 -7.14 15.41
CA LEU A 219 7.01 -8.04 14.59
C LEU A 219 7.97 -8.88 15.45
N GLN A 220 8.65 -8.28 16.43
CA GLN A 220 9.52 -9.01 17.36
C GLN A 220 8.76 -10.09 18.15
N LEU A 221 7.57 -9.77 18.65
CA LEU A 221 6.73 -10.71 19.39
C LEU A 221 6.23 -11.87 18.52
N LEU A 222 6.06 -11.62 17.21
CA LEU A 222 5.67 -12.62 16.22
C LEU A 222 6.86 -13.35 15.58
N ASP A 223 8.10 -13.09 16.03
CA ASP A 223 9.33 -13.63 15.45
C ASP A 223 9.47 -13.36 13.93
N ARG A 224 9.12 -12.13 13.52
CA ARG A 224 9.17 -11.68 12.11
C ARG A 224 10.23 -10.62 11.89
N HIS A 225 10.82 -10.60 10.69
CA HIS A 225 11.79 -9.58 10.29
C HIS A 225 11.11 -8.30 9.77
N PRO A 226 11.80 -7.14 9.82
CA PRO A 226 11.26 -5.87 9.31
C PRO A 226 11.51 -5.61 7.81
N TYR A 227 12.22 -6.49 7.11
CA TYR A 227 12.64 -6.21 5.74
C TYR A 227 11.48 -6.22 4.74
N ARG A 228 11.53 -5.24 3.84
CA ARG A 228 10.78 -5.21 2.60
C ARG A 228 11.72 -5.51 1.43
N PRO A 229 11.22 -6.14 0.36
CA PRO A 229 11.99 -6.32 -0.87
C PRO A 229 12.35 -4.97 -1.50
N ALA A 230 13.29 -4.98 -2.43
CA ALA A 230 13.68 -3.80 -3.19
C ALA A 230 12.53 -3.36 -4.11
N HIS A 231 12.02 -2.14 -3.92
CA HIS A 231 10.90 -1.62 -4.69
C HIS A 231 10.99 -0.12 -4.97
N ILE A 232 10.23 0.30 -5.99
CA ILE A 232 9.99 1.71 -6.33
C ILE A 232 8.47 1.93 -6.32
N HIS A 233 8.03 3.03 -5.72
CA HIS A 233 6.64 3.40 -5.68
C HIS A 233 6.23 4.27 -6.88
N PHE A 234 4.96 4.15 -7.26
CA PHE A 234 4.33 4.93 -8.31
C PHE A 234 2.94 5.40 -7.88
N ILE A 235 2.62 6.67 -8.15
CA ILE A 235 1.25 7.17 -8.27
C ILE A 235 1.04 7.67 -9.70
N VAL A 236 -0.01 7.19 -10.35
CA VAL A 236 -0.32 7.54 -11.74
C VAL A 236 -1.74 8.08 -11.82
N LEU A 237 -1.86 9.30 -12.33
CA LEU A 237 -3.13 10.01 -12.49
C LEU A 237 -3.30 10.45 -13.94
N ALA A 238 -4.50 10.30 -14.47
CA ALA A 238 -4.87 10.82 -15.78
C ALA A 238 -6.37 11.17 -15.77
N GLU A 239 -6.73 12.27 -16.41
CA GLU A 239 -8.12 12.67 -16.55
C GLU A 239 -8.94 11.58 -17.26
N GLY A 240 -10.09 11.20 -16.69
CA GLY A 240 -10.93 10.13 -17.23
C GLY A 240 -10.53 8.71 -16.83
N TYR A 241 -9.48 8.53 -16.02
CA TYR A 241 -8.99 7.22 -15.57
C TYR A 241 -9.03 7.08 -14.05
N LYS A 242 -9.13 5.83 -13.58
CA LYS A 242 -8.96 5.49 -12.16
C LYS A 242 -7.51 5.76 -11.75
N PRO A 243 -7.25 6.46 -10.63
CA PRO A 243 -5.91 6.57 -10.05
C PRO A 243 -5.27 5.21 -9.81
N ILE A 244 -3.95 5.12 -9.99
CA ILE A 244 -3.18 3.92 -9.62
C ILE A 244 -2.14 4.33 -8.59
N THR A 245 -2.22 3.73 -7.41
CA THR A 245 -1.08 3.62 -6.48
C THR A 245 -0.52 2.21 -6.65
N THR A 246 0.77 2.09 -6.95
CA THR A 246 1.41 0.78 -7.15
C THR A 246 2.89 0.82 -6.77
N GLN A 247 3.50 -0.36 -6.79
CA GLN A 247 4.91 -0.58 -6.55
C GLN A 247 5.43 -1.55 -7.61
N ILE A 248 6.72 -1.47 -7.93
CA ILE A 248 7.42 -2.52 -8.67
C ILE A 248 8.49 -3.12 -7.78
N PHE A 249 8.70 -4.43 -7.87
CA PHE A 249 9.64 -5.17 -7.03
C PHE A 249 10.75 -5.79 -7.88
N ASP A 250 12.01 -5.57 -7.53
CA ASP A 250 13.13 -6.18 -8.25
C ASP A 250 13.11 -7.71 -8.02
N LYS A 251 13.03 -8.48 -9.11
CA LYS A 251 13.06 -9.95 -9.13
C LYS A 251 14.29 -10.57 -8.46
N SER A 252 15.39 -9.82 -8.37
CA SER A 252 16.61 -10.26 -7.67
C SER A 252 16.59 -9.99 -6.16
N SER A 253 15.52 -9.37 -5.64
CA SER A 253 15.41 -9.04 -4.23
C SER A 253 15.25 -10.28 -3.36
N LYS A 254 15.90 -10.26 -2.19
CA LYS A 254 15.90 -11.37 -1.23
C LYS A 254 14.52 -11.62 -0.59
N TYR A 255 13.71 -10.57 -0.41
CA TYR A 255 12.53 -10.60 0.46
C TYR A 255 11.20 -10.62 -0.30
N LEU A 256 11.18 -11.24 -1.50
CA LEU A 256 9.96 -11.29 -2.32
C LEU A 256 8.91 -12.22 -1.72
N ASP A 257 9.34 -13.34 -1.13
CA ASP A 257 8.44 -14.36 -0.58
C ASP A 257 8.03 -14.10 0.87
N ASP A 258 8.67 -13.14 1.55
CA ASP A 258 8.51 -12.86 2.99
C ASP A 258 8.46 -11.36 3.33
N ASP A 259 7.98 -10.50 2.41
CA ASP A 259 7.78 -9.06 2.66
C ASP A 259 7.04 -8.81 3.98
N SER A 260 7.63 -8.00 4.88
CA SER A 260 7.09 -7.68 6.20
C SER A 260 5.68 -7.06 6.17
N VAL A 261 5.26 -6.49 5.04
CA VAL A 261 3.93 -5.89 4.84
C VAL A 261 3.11 -6.54 3.72
N PHE A 262 3.58 -7.68 3.19
CA PHE A 262 2.84 -8.49 2.22
C PHE A 262 2.47 -7.79 0.91
N ALA A 263 3.20 -6.75 0.49
CA ALA A 263 2.81 -5.93 -0.67
C ALA A 263 3.14 -6.57 -2.04
N VAL A 264 3.96 -7.62 -2.05
CA VAL A 264 4.45 -8.26 -3.28
C VAL A 264 3.30 -8.95 -4.00
N LYS A 265 3.22 -8.69 -5.31
CA LYS A 265 2.33 -9.40 -6.24
C LYS A 265 3.15 -9.82 -7.45
N ASP A 266 2.95 -11.04 -7.96
CA ASP A 266 3.73 -11.58 -9.08
C ASP A 266 3.75 -10.66 -10.30
N SER A 267 2.64 -9.98 -10.61
CA SER A 267 2.55 -9.08 -11.77
C SER A 267 3.35 -7.77 -11.62
N LEU A 268 3.75 -7.44 -10.39
CA LEU A 268 4.54 -6.26 -10.03
C LEU A 268 6.03 -6.59 -9.85
N VAL A 269 6.41 -7.86 -9.95
CA VAL A 269 7.82 -8.28 -9.96
C VAL A 269 8.43 -8.02 -11.33
N VAL A 270 9.49 -7.24 -11.37
CA VAL A 270 10.15 -6.75 -12.58
C VAL A 270 11.62 -7.15 -12.64
N GLU A 271 12.16 -7.28 -13.85
CA GLU A 271 13.56 -7.63 -14.06
C GLU A 271 14.33 -6.42 -14.63
N PHE A 272 15.28 -5.91 -13.85
CA PHE A 272 16.23 -4.90 -14.32
C PHE A 272 17.28 -5.57 -15.22
N LEU A 273 17.33 -5.14 -16.48
CA LEU A 273 18.24 -5.68 -17.48
C LEU A 273 19.47 -4.78 -17.63
N PRO A 274 20.63 -5.30 -18.09
CA PRO A 274 21.77 -4.46 -18.44
C PRO A 274 21.43 -3.38 -19.46
N ARG A 275 22.03 -2.21 -19.31
CA ARG A 275 21.95 -1.09 -20.25
C ARG A 275 23.33 -0.78 -20.79
N GLU A 276 23.48 -0.89 -22.11
CA GLU A 276 24.73 -0.61 -22.82
C GLU A 276 24.70 0.79 -23.44
N GLY A 277 25.86 1.44 -23.51
CA GLY A 277 26.01 2.74 -24.19
C GLY A 277 25.46 3.95 -23.42
N ASP A 278 25.11 3.79 -22.15
CA ASP A 278 24.68 4.88 -21.28
C ASP A 278 25.68 5.07 -20.13
N GLU A 279 26.33 6.23 -20.08
CA GLU A 279 27.34 6.53 -19.07
C GLU A 279 26.74 6.68 -17.66
N LYS A 280 25.44 6.96 -17.55
CA LYS A 280 24.76 7.23 -16.27
C LYS A 280 24.19 5.97 -15.64
N ALA A 281 23.63 5.07 -16.44
CA ALA A 281 22.89 3.90 -15.96
C ALA A 281 23.43 2.59 -16.52
N LYS A 282 23.73 1.66 -15.62
CA LYS A 282 24.14 0.28 -15.97
C LYS A 282 22.97 -0.68 -16.12
N ASN A 283 21.80 -0.29 -15.60
CA ASN A 283 20.58 -1.08 -15.63
C ASN A 283 19.46 -0.30 -16.33
N GLN A 284 18.49 -1.01 -16.89
CA GLN A 284 17.26 -0.44 -17.41
C GLN A 284 16.06 -1.31 -17.09
N LEU A 285 14.90 -0.67 -17.09
CA LEU A 285 13.61 -1.34 -16.98
C LEU A 285 12.61 -0.69 -17.93
N LYS A 286 12.00 -1.50 -18.80
CA LYS A 286 10.80 -1.11 -19.53
C LYS A 286 9.57 -1.48 -18.72
N TYR A 287 8.77 -0.49 -18.32
CA TYR A 287 7.56 -0.71 -17.53
C TYR A 287 6.36 0.03 -18.11
N ASN A 288 5.39 -0.71 -18.66
CA ASN A 288 4.17 -0.11 -19.18
C ASN A 288 3.09 -0.10 -18.10
N ILE A 289 2.37 1.02 -17.99
CA ILE A 289 1.30 1.20 -17.02
C ILE A 289 -0.04 1.20 -17.77
N HIS A 290 -0.94 0.32 -17.35
CA HIS A 290 -2.26 0.16 -17.95
C HIS A 290 -3.32 0.76 -17.02
N MET A 291 -3.94 1.88 -17.44
CA MET A 291 -4.95 2.59 -16.65
C MET A 291 -6.37 2.20 -17.03
N ALA A 292 -7.20 1.88 -16.04
CA ALA A 292 -8.62 1.61 -16.26
C ALA A 292 -9.41 2.92 -16.42
N PRO A 293 -10.25 3.07 -17.46
CA PRO A 293 -11.10 4.25 -17.60
C PRO A 293 -12.17 4.31 -16.50
N LEU A 294 -12.60 5.51 -16.12
CA LEU A 294 -13.67 5.75 -15.14
C LEU A 294 -15.05 5.25 -15.61
N THR A 295 -15.19 4.86 -16.88
CA THR A 295 -16.46 4.46 -17.51
C THR A 295 -16.98 3.08 -17.10
N SER A 296 -16.28 2.37 -16.20
CA SER A 296 -16.77 1.13 -15.61
C SER A 296 -17.51 1.44 -14.31
N GLN A 297 -18.78 1.03 -14.22
CA GLN A 297 -19.54 0.98 -12.97
C GLN A 297 -18.69 0.28 -11.89
N GLY A 298 -18.03 1.06 -11.07
CA GLY A 298 -17.18 0.60 -9.99
C GLY A 298 -17.23 1.70 -8.97
N GLU A 299 -18.13 1.55 -8.00
CA GLU A 299 -18.26 2.45 -6.87
C GLU A 299 -16.89 2.49 -6.16
N SER A 300 -16.08 3.52 -6.43
CA SER A 300 -15.12 3.98 -5.44
C SER A 300 -15.97 4.39 -4.25
N GLY A 301 -16.03 3.54 -3.23
CA GLY A 301 -16.96 3.68 -2.12
C GLY A 301 -17.02 5.13 -1.68
N GLU A 302 -18.22 5.72 -1.67
CA GLU A 302 -18.41 7.05 -1.10
C GLU A 302 -17.76 7.03 0.28
N GLY A 303 -16.67 7.80 0.44
CA GLY A 303 -15.90 7.81 1.67
C GLY A 303 -16.83 8.01 2.85
N LEU A 304 -16.52 7.36 3.98
CA LEU A 304 -17.22 7.61 5.24
C LEU A 304 -16.98 9.08 5.61
N VAL A 305 -17.85 9.98 5.12
CA VAL A 305 -17.78 11.40 5.44
C VAL A 305 -18.26 11.55 6.87
N THR A 306 -17.34 11.50 7.82
CA THR A 306 -17.50 12.28 9.04
C THR A 306 -17.21 13.72 8.65
N THR A 307 -18.25 14.55 8.61
CA THR A 307 -18.13 16.01 8.46
C THR A 307 -17.04 16.53 9.41
N GLY A 308 -15.87 16.93 8.89
CA GLY A 308 -14.81 17.54 9.71
C GLY A 308 -13.36 17.16 9.41
N MET A 309 -13.07 16.11 8.64
CA MET A 309 -11.70 15.84 8.18
C MET A 309 -11.63 15.99 6.66
N GLY A 310 -10.75 16.89 6.20
CA GLY A 310 -10.56 17.20 4.80
C GLY A 310 -10.18 15.96 3.99
N ARG A 311 -10.61 15.93 2.73
CA ARG A 311 -10.11 14.96 1.76
C ARG A 311 -8.62 15.24 1.55
N GLY A 312 -7.77 14.39 2.11
CA GLY A 312 -6.36 14.34 1.76
C GLY A 312 -6.18 13.33 0.63
N PHE A 313 -6.44 13.77 -0.60
CA PHE A 313 -5.91 13.21 -1.85
C PHE A 313 -5.85 14.34 -2.86
#